data_AF-A0A2V9VHZ2-F1
#
_entry.id   AF-A0A2V9VHZ2-F1
#
_cell.length_a   1.000
_cell.length_b   1.000
_cell.length_c   1.000
_cell.angle_alpha   90.00
_cell.angle_beta   90.00
_cell.angle_gamma   90.00
#
_symmetry.space_group_name_H-M   'P 1'
#
loop_
_entity.id
_entity.type
_entity.pdbx_description
1 polymer ?
#
loop_
_entity_poly.entity_id
_entity_poly.type
_entity_poly.pdbx_seq_one_letter_code
_entity_poly.pdbx_strand_id
1 'polypeptide(L)'
;MERRERPAGGGKKLPPPETTNAENFYYQKQMQGKTPMVIVLRDGEEIHGVIEWYDKHCLKVNRNSQANLIIYKPAIKYMYKEGENSR
;
A
#
# COMPACT_ATOMS: atom_id res chain seq x y z
N MET A 1 16.29 21.76 -43.99
CA MET A 1 15.89 21.30 -42.66
C MET A 1 14.44 20.84 -42.75
N GLU A 2 14.20 19.54 -42.88
CA GLU A 2 12.84 19.01 -42.98
C GLU A 2 12.45 18.40 -41.63
N ARG A 3 11.45 19.00 -40.98
CA ARG A 3 10.96 18.58 -39.67
C ARG A 3 10.07 17.35 -39.87
N ARG A 4 10.65 16.17 -39.66
CA ARG A 4 9.93 14.89 -39.73
C ARG A 4 8.79 14.86 -38.70
N GLU A 5 7.54 14.93 -39.18
CA GLU A 5 6.36 14.78 -38.33
C GLU A 5 6.30 13.35 -37.76
N ARG A 6 6.12 13.24 -36.44
CA ARG A 6 5.92 11.95 -35.78
C ARG A 6 4.47 11.52 -36.00
N PRO A 7 4.19 10.28 -36.42
CA PRO A 7 2.82 9.83 -36.58
C PRO A 7 2.16 9.76 -35.19
N ALA A 8 0.97 10.36 -35.09
CA ALA A 8 0.10 10.25 -33.93
C ALA A 8 -0.42 8.81 -33.82
N GLY A 9 0.38 7.95 -33.18
CA GLY A 9 -0.02 6.59 -32.81
C GLY A 9 -1.00 6.61 -31.65
N GLY A 10 -2.23 7.06 -31.91
CA GLY A 10 -3.38 6.99 -31.00
C GLY A 10 -3.90 5.55 -30.88
N GLY A 11 -3.08 4.64 -30.37
CA GLY A 11 -3.57 3.34 -29.90
C GLY A 11 -4.52 3.60 -28.73
N LYS A 12 -5.78 3.19 -28.86
CA LYS A 12 -6.74 3.21 -27.74
C LYS A 12 -6.13 2.41 -26.59
N LYS A 13 -5.63 3.10 -25.56
CA LYS A 13 -5.17 2.45 -24.34
C LYS A 13 -6.35 1.64 -23.81
N LEU A 14 -6.19 0.32 -23.76
CA LEU A 14 -7.18 -0.54 -23.11
C LEU A 14 -7.35 -0.03 -21.67
N PRO A 15 -8.59 0.00 -21.14
CA PRO A 15 -8.80 0.37 -19.76
C PRO A 15 -7.93 -0.52 -18.86
N PRO A 16 -7.32 0.03 -17.78
CA PRO A 16 -6.53 -0.76 -16.86
C PRO A 16 -7.31 -1.98 -16.39
N PRO A 17 -6.68 -3.16 -16.28
CA PRO A 17 -7.33 -4.33 -15.72
C PRO A 17 -7.93 -4.01 -14.36
N GLU A 18 -9.13 -4.55 -14.07
CA GLU A 18 -9.75 -4.37 -12.76
C GLU A 18 -8.85 -4.88 -11.62
N THR A 19 -8.03 -5.91 -11.91
CA THR A 19 -7.01 -6.43 -10.99
C THR A 19 -5.63 -5.95 -11.40
N THR A 20 -5.12 -4.94 -10.71
CA THR A 20 -3.78 -4.36 -10.98
C THR A 20 -2.66 -4.98 -10.15
N ASN A 21 -2.99 -5.81 -9.15
CA ASN A 21 -2.07 -6.34 -8.14
C ASN A 21 -1.31 -5.28 -7.31
N ALA A 22 -1.65 -4.00 -7.43
CA ALA A 22 -0.95 -2.91 -6.76
C ALA A 22 -0.93 -3.08 -5.23
N GLU A 23 -2.02 -3.57 -4.65
CA GLU A 23 -2.11 -3.88 -3.22
C GLU A 23 -1.09 -4.95 -2.81
N ASN A 24 -1.02 -6.06 -3.55
CA ASN A 24 -0.07 -7.15 -3.30
C ASN A 24 1.38 -6.64 -3.38
N PHE A 25 1.71 -5.86 -4.43
CA PHE A 25 3.04 -5.28 -4.58
C PHE A 25 3.38 -4.33 -3.43
N TYR A 26 2.42 -3.54 -2.97
CA TYR A 26 2.61 -2.65 -1.84
C TYR A 26 2.95 -3.44 -0.58
N TYR A 27 2.13 -4.42 -0.18
CA TYR A 27 2.38 -5.21 1.02
C TYR A 27 3.71 -5.97 0.96
N GLN A 28 4.01 -6.62 -0.16
CA GLN A 28 5.27 -7.33 -0.33
C GLN A 28 6.48 -6.41 -0.14
N LYS A 29 6.44 -5.19 -0.71
CA LYS A 29 7.52 -4.21 -0.55
C LYS A 29 7.69 -3.77 0.91
N GLN A 30 6.58 -3.50 1.61
CA GLN A 30 6.64 -3.04 3.01
C GLN A 30 7.11 -4.14 3.96
N MET A 31 6.68 -5.39 3.72
CA MET A 31 7.13 -6.57 4.48
C MET A 31 8.62 -6.86 4.28
N GLN A 32 9.10 -6.89 3.03
CA GLN A 32 10.52 -7.14 2.73
C GLN A 32 11.44 -6.08 3.34
N GLY A 33 11.01 -4.81 3.28
CA GLY A 33 11.75 -3.70 3.88
C GLY A 33 11.58 -3.57 5.39
N LYS A 34 10.77 -4.43 6.03
CA LYS A 34 10.31 -4.28 7.43
C LYS A 34 9.94 -2.84 7.75
N THR A 35 9.21 -2.21 6.83
CA THR A 35 8.96 -0.77 6.88
C THR A 35 8.05 -0.46 8.06
N PRO A 36 8.44 0.48 8.95
CA PRO A 36 7.55 0.96 9.99
C PRO A 36 6.34 1.67 9.35
N MET A 37 5.15 1.19 9.70
CA MET A 37 3.87 1.66 9.18
C MET A 37 3.02 2.18 10.33
N VAL A 38 2.18 3.16 10.03
CA VAL A 38 1.06 3.56 10.88
C VAL A 38 -0.24 3.19 10.17
N ILE A 39 -1.11 2.49 10.90
CA ILE A 39 -2.40 2.01 10.42
C ILE A 39 -3.47 2.75 11.21
N VAL A 40 -4.22 3.61 10.53
CA VAL A 40 -5.28 4.40 11.14
C VAL A 40 -6.59 3.67 10.95
N LEU A 41 -7.26 3.36 12.05
CA LEU A 41 -8.56 2.70 12.05
C LEU A 41 -9.69 3.71 11.85
N ARG A 42 -10.90 3.21 11.56
CA ARG A 42 -12.08 4.05 11.29
C ARG A 42 -12.54 4.88 12.49
N ASP A 43 -12.29 4.39 13.70
CA ASP A 43 -12.57 5.08 14.96
C ASP A 43 -11.50 6.11 15.34
N GLY A 44 -10.39 6.16 14.60
CA GLY A 44 -9.28 7.08 14.84
C GLY A 44 -8.13 6.48 15.65
N GLU A 45 -8.20 5.22 16.07
CA GLU A 45 -7.05 4.55 16.70
C GLU A 45 -5.88 4.42 15.71
N GLU A 46 -4.66 4.69 16.17
CA GLU A 46 -3.43 4.54 15.40
C GLU A 46 -2.62 3.35 15.90
N ILE A 47 -2.37 2.40 14.99
CA ILE A 47 -1.54 1.22 15.27
C ILE A 47 -0.20 1.39 14.56
N HIS A 48 0.86 1.45 15.36
CA HIS A 48 2.24 1.53 14.88
C HIS A 48 2.87 0.13 14.86
N GLY A 49 3.50 -0.23 13.74
CA GLY A 49 4.20 -1.51 13.65
C GLY A 49 4.67 -1.86 12.25
N VAL A 50 5.13 -3.09 12.10
CA VAL A 50 5.56 -3.66 10.81
C VAL A 50 4.56 -4.71 10.35
N ILE A 51 4.14 -4.63 9.09
CA ILE A 51 3.30 -5.68 8.49
C ILE A 51 4.19 -6.92 8.31
N GLU A 52 3.78 -8.05 8.90
CA GLU A 52 4.48 -9.34 8.79
C GLU A 52 3.80 -10.31 7.83
N TRP A 53 2.50 -10.12 7.60
CA TRP A 53 1.70 -10.99 6.76
C TRP A 53 0.43 -10.27 6.30
N TYR A 54 -0.06 -10.63 5.12
CA TYR A 54 -1.32 -10.11 4.58
C TYR A 54 -2.13 -11.24 3.94
N ASP A 55 -3.44 -11.04 3.95
CA ASP A 55 -4.43 -11.86 3.27
C ASP A 55 -5.42 -10.93 2.52
N LYS A 56 -6.42 -11.53 1.87
CA LYS A 56 -7.49 -10.80 1.19
C LYS A 56 -8.23 -9.83 2.11
N HIS A 57 -8.45 -10.18 3.37
CA HIS A 57 -9.32 -9.55 4.35
C HIS A 57 -8.59 -8.97 5.56
N CYS A 58 -7.37 -9.40 5.89
CA CYS A 58 -6.68 -8.89 7.07
C CYS A 58 -5.16 -8.74 6.91
N LEU A 59 -4.56 -8.04 7.87
CA LEU A 59 -3.11 -7.82 8.01
C LEU A 59 -2.65 -8.27 9.39
N LYS A 60 -1.53 -9.00 9.46
CA LYS A 60 -0.84 -9.25 10.71
C LYS A 60 0.23 -8.19 10.92
N VAL A 61 0.17 -7.51 12.05
CA VAL A 61 1.07 -6.40 12.40
C VAL A 61 1.82 -6.73 13.67
N ASN A 62 3.14 -6.68 13.58
CA ASN A 62 4.04 -6.79 14.71
C ASN A 62 4.29 -5.40 15.29
N ARG A 63 4.04 -5.26 16.59
CA ARG A 63 4.16 -4.00 17.32
C ARG A 63 5.36 -4.07 18.24
N ASN A 64 6.13 -2.98 18.31
CA ASN A 64 7.34 -2.93 19.12
C ASN A 64 7.02 -3.25 20.59
N SER A 65 7.57 -4.35 21.10
CA SER A 65 7.42 -4.80 22.50
C SER A 65 5.96 -5.00 22.95
N GLN A 66 5.04 -5.20 22.02
CA GLN A 66 3.62 -5.45 22.29
C GLN A 66 3.13 -6.69 21.56
N ALA A 67 1.95 -7.19 21.93
CA ALA A 67 1.34 -8.32 21.26
C ALA A 67 1.03 -8.02 19.78
N ASN A 68 1.23 -9.01 18.92
CA ASN A 68 0.86 -8.94 17.51
C ASN A 68 -0.65 -8.79 17.35
N LEU A 69 -1.07 -8.02 16.35
CA LEU A 69 -2.48 -7.83 16.00
C LEU A 69 -2.79 -8.44 14.64
N ILE A 70 -4.00 -8.96 14.50
CA ILE A 70 -4.62 -9.19 13.20
C ILE A 70 -5.69 -8.12 13.01
N ILE A 71 -5.50 -7.27 12.01
CA ILE A 71 -6.38 -6.15 11.71
C ILE A 71 -7.16 -6.47 10.44
N TYR A 72 -8.49 -6.49 10.54
CA TYR A 72 -9.35 -6.65 9.38
C TYR A 72 -9.34 -5.38 8.52
N LYS A 73 -9.11 -5.53 7.21
CA LYS A 73 -9.05 -4.42 6.25
C LYS A 73 -10.30 -3.51 6.28
N PRO A 74 -11.54 -4.02 6.47
CA PRO A 74 -12.70 -3.15 6.65
C PRO A 74 -12.59 -2.15 7.80
N ALA A 75 -11.82 -2.44 8.85
CA ALA A 75 -11.62 -1.52 9.98
C ALA A 75 -10.56 -0.44 9.68
N ILE A 76 -9.73 -0.63 8.65
CA ILE A 76 -8.67 0.30 8.28
C ILE A 76 -9.26 1.47 7.50
N LYS A 77 -8.92 2.69 7.92
CA LYS A 77 -9.26 3.93 7.22
C LYS A 77 -8.20 4.26 6.17
N TYR A 78 -6.93 4.30 6.59
CA TYR A 78 -5.77 4.45 5.70
C TYR A 78 -4.49 3.97 6.41
N MET A 79 -3.39 3.87 5.67
CA MET A 79 -2.07 3.52 6.18
C MET A 79 -1.02 4.40 5.53
N TYR A 80 0.06 4.70 6.25
CA TYR A 80 1.19 5.46 5.74
C TYR A 80 2.50 4.95 6.34
N LYS A 81 3.64 5.26 5.69
CA LYS A 81 4.94 4.92 6.27
C LYS A 81 5.23 5.87 7.41
N GLU A 82 5.69 5.37 8.55
CA GLU A 82 5.88 6.20 9.75
C GLU A 82 6.80 7.41 9.47
N GLY A 83 7.84 7.25 8.66
CA GLY A 83 8.75 8.34 8.27
C GLY A 83 8.16 9.41 7.33
N GLU A 84 6.93 9.25 6.83
CA GLU A 84 6.25 10.26 6.01
C GLU A 84 5.57 11.35 6.85
N ASN A 85 5.35 11.13 8.15
CA ASN A 85 4.73 12.10 9.07
C ASN A 85 5.71 13.13 9.65
N SER A 86 7.00 13.03 9.35
CA SER A 86 8.04 13.93 9.88
C SER A 86 8.23 15.21 9.06
N ARG A 87 7.18 15.72 8.40
CA ARG A 87 7.21 16.95 7.60
C ARG A 87 6.36 18.05 8.18
#